data_AF-A0A6P3RKA1-F1
#
_entry.id   AF-A0A6P3RKA1-F1
#
_cell.length_a   1.000
_cell.length_b   1.000
_cell.length_c   1.000
_cell.angle_alpha   90.00
_cell.angle_beta   90.00
_cell.angle_gamma   90.00
#
_symmetry.space_group_name_H-M   'P 1'
#
loop_
_entity.id
_entity.type
_entity.pdbx_description
1 polymer ?
#
loop_
_entity_poly.entity_id
_entity_poly.type
_entity_poly.pdbx_seq_one_letter_code
_entity_poly.pdbx_strand_id
1 'polypeptide(L)'
;MPAADTGTSKAQAMERNDIIDFKALEKELQAALTADEKYKRENAAKLRAVEQRVASYEEFRGIVLASHLKPLEQKDKIEKKTVPWNCHSTQRKTSQDETTEICQEKTRLQPETSAEFYRDWRRYLRSGPERYQALLQLGGAKLGQLFKTDVGFGLLGELLIVLADHVRPADRLVVLGILRSLAGTGRFALNLSLMSHAERESCRGLFQKLQAMGAPRPTKEGLGQEEQDLEELPGGLQEEERLLQELLGPYQVD
;
A
#
# COMPACT_ATOMS: atom_id res chain seq x y z
N MET A 1 -32.45 -100.83 -39.39
CA MET A 1 -31.45 -101.79 -38.86
C MET A 1 -30.14 -101.58 -39.61
N PRO A 2 -28.97 -101.78 -38.97
CA PRO A 2 -28.03 -100.69 -38.66
C PRO A 2 -26.57 -100.96 -39.12
N ALA A 3 -25.73 -99.93 -39.08
CA ALA A 3 -24.30 -99.89 -38.67
C ALA A 3 -23.72 -98.54 -39.15
N ALA A 4 -23.56 -97.51 -38.32
CA ALA A 4 -22.51 -97.37 -37.31
C ALA A 4 -21.10 -97.46 -37.92
N ASP A 5 -20.54 -96.32 -38.32
CA ASP A 5 -19.10 -96.12 -38.25
C ASP A 5 -18.82 -94.84 -37.46
N THR A 6 -18.39 -95.06 -36.23
CA THR A 6 -17.94 -94.09 -35.25
C THR A 6 -16.42 -94.08 -35.27
N GLY A 7 -15.84 -92.94 -35.59
CA GLY A 7 -14.40 -92.71 -35.46
C GLY A 7 -13.94 -91.85 -36.62
N THR A 8 -13.85 -90.53 -36.49
CA THR A 8 -12.62 -89.92 -35.98
C THR A 8 -12.89 -88.41 -35.91
N SER A 9 -13.25 -87.87 -34.75
CA SER A 9 -13.40 -86.40 -34.58
C SER A 9 -13.02 -85.98 -33.17
N LYS A 10 -11.95 -86.58 -32.62
CA LYS A 10 -11.42 -86.24 -31.30
C LYS A 10 -9.92 -85.94 -31.30
N ALA A 11 -9.36 -85.56 -32.45
CA ALA A 11 -7.94 -85.20 -32.58
C ALA A 11 -7.70 -83.73 -32.99
N GLN A 12 -8.74 -82.94 -33.27
CA GLN A 12 -8.58 -81.54 -33.71
C GLN A 12 -8.87 -80.48 -32.64
N ALA A 13 -9.07 -80.89 -31.38
CA ALA A 13 -9.33 -79.95 -30.29
C ALA A 13 -8.07 -79.46 -29.55
N MET A 14 -6.86 -79.86 -29.98
CA MET A 14 -5.64 -79.62 -29.20
C MET A 14 -4.46 -79.02 -29.97
N GLU A 15 -4.69 -78.30 -31.08
CA GLU A 15 -3.62 -77.59 -31.80
C GLU A 15 -4.06 -76.21 -32.34
N ARG A 16 -4.64 -75.38 -31.47
CA ARG A 16 -4.82 -73.94 -31.75
C ARG A 16 -4.47 -73.06 -30.56
N ASN A 17 -3.49 -73.48 -29.75
CA ASN A 17 -3.02 -72.70 -28.59
C ASN A 17 -1.65 -72.01 -28.81
N ASP A 18 -1.07 -72.03 -30.01
CA ASP A 18 0.33 -71.60 -30.19
C ASP A 18 0.55 -70.53 -31.26
N ILE A 19 -0.39 -69.59 -31.42
CA ILE A 19 -0.05 -68.29 -32.01
C ILE A 19 -0.21 -67.27 -30.89
N ILE A 20 0.84 -67.16 -30.07
CA ILE A 20 0.94 -66.15 -29.02
C ILE A 20 0.91 -64.78 -29.71
N ASP A 21 -0.14 -64.00 -29.46
CA ASP A 21 -0.20 -62.62 -29.92
C ASP A 21 0.72 -61.76 -29.06
N PHE A 22 1.96 -61.61 -29.51
CA PHE A 22 2.97 -60.80 -28.83
C PHE A 22 2.54 -59.35 -28.62
N LYS A 23 1.68 -58.80 -29.48
CA LYS A 23 1.17 -57.42 -29.33
C LYS A 23 0.12 -57.32 -28.23
N ALA A 24 -0.76 -58.32 -28.11
CA ALA A 24 -1.71 -58.40 -27.01
C ALA A 24 -0.99 -58.57 -25.66
N LEU A 25 0.03 -59.42 -25.62
CA LEU A 25 0.84 -59.65 -24.42
C LEU A 25 1.66 -58.41 -24.02
N GLU A 26 2.25 -57.70 -24.98
CA GLU A 26 2.95 -56.43 -24.73
C GLU A 26 2.00 -55.37 -24.17
N LYS A 27 0.78 -55.28 -24.70
CA LYS A 27 -0.24 -54.35 -24.19
C LYS A 27 -0.67 -54.71 -22.76
N GLU A 28 -0.84 -55.99 -22.46
CA GLU A 28 -1.18 -56.47 -21.12
C GLU A 28 -0.05 -56.15 -20.13
N LEU A 29 1.21 -56.42 -20.52
CA LEU A 29 2.38 -56.08 -19.73
C LEU A 29 2.45 -54.57 -19.46
N GLN A 30 2.26 -53.74 -20.49
CA GLN A 30 2.27 -52.30 -20.34
C GLN A 30 1.14 -51.81 -19.43
N ALA A 31 -0.06 -52.40 -19.55
CA ALA A 31 -1.18 -52.09 -18.66
C ALA A 31 -0.85 -52.44 -17.19
N ALA A 32 -0.27 -53.62 -16.94
CA ALA A 32 0.16 -54.03 -15.61
C ALA A 32 1.22 -53.08 -15.02
N LEU A 33 2.22 -52.70 -15.81
CA LEU A 33 3.25 -51.74 -15.38
C LEU A 33 2.64 -50.38 -15.01
N THR A 34 1.76 -49.84 -15.86
CA THR A 34 1.11 -48.55 -15.58
C THR A 34 0.21 -48.59 -14.33
N ALA A 35 -0.47 -49.71 -14.09
CA ALA A 35 -1.28 -49.91 -12.89
C ALA A 35 -0.42 -49.96 -11.62
N ASP A 36 0.70 -50.68 -11.65
CA ASP A 36 1.65 -50.75 -10.55
C ASP A 36 2.28 -49.39 -10.24
N GLU A 37 2.66 -48.65 -11.28
CA GLU A 37 3.20 -47.31 -11.10
C GLU A 37 2.16 -46.35 -10.50
N LYS A 38 0.90 -46.44 -10.94
CA LYS A 38 -0.20 -45.66 -10.37
C LYS A 38 -0.39 -46.00 -8.88
N TYR A 39 -0.44 -47.29 -8.54
CA TYR A 39 -0.56 -47.75 -7.16
C TYR A 39 0.58 -47.23 -6.28
N LYS A 40 1.83 -47.29 -6.78
CA LYS A 40 3.01 -46.75 -6.08
C LYS A 40 2.89 -45.26 -5.83
N ARG A 41 2.45 -44.47 -6.83
CA ARG A 41 2.26 -43.01 -6.70
C ARG A 41 1.18 -42.66 -5.68
N GLU A 42 0.03 -43.32 -5.74
CA GLU A 42 -1.07 -43.11 -4.79
C GLU A 42 -0.67 -43.49 -3.36
N ASN A 43 0.01 -44.63 -3.18
CA ASN A 43 0.47 -45.06 -1.87
C ASN A 43 1.52 -44.11 -1.29
N ALA A 44 2.46 -43.62 -2.11
CA ALA A 44 3.42 -42.61 -1.69
C ALA A 44 2.73 -41.31 -1.25
N ALA A 45 1.67 -40.89 -1.96
CA ALA A 45 0.87 -39.72 -1.57
C ALA A 45 0.10 -39.95 -0.26
N LYS A 46 -0.46 -41.15 -0.04
CA LYS A 46 -1.10 -41.54 1.23
C LYS A 46 -0.11 -41.46 2.39
N LEU A 47 1.07 -42.06 2.25
CA LEU A 47 2.12 -42.03 3.28
C LEU A 47 2.56 -40.59 3.59
N ARG A 48 2.82 -39.79 2.55
CA ARG A 48 3.16 -38.37 2.71
C ARG A 48 2.08 -37.58 3.45
N ALA A 49 0.81 -37.76 3.10
CA ALA A 49 -0.29 -37.05 3.75
C ALA A 49 -0.43 -37.43 5.23
N VAL A 50 -0.17 -38.70 5.58
CA VAL A 50 -0.12 -39.17 6.97
C VAL A 50 1.07 -38.56 7.72
N GLU A 51 2.26 -38.56 7.12
CA GLU A 51 3.46 -37.93 7.68
C GLU A 51 3.26 -36.44 7.95
N GLN A 52 2.57 -35.74 7.03
CA GLN A 52 2.22 -34.32 7.15
C GLN A 52 1.11 -34.03 8.17
N ARG A 53 0.49 -35.06 8.76
CA ARG A 53 -0.61 -34.95 9.75
C ARG A 53 -1.76 -34.05 9.28
N VAL A 54 -2.22 -34.31 8.07
CA VAL A 54 -3.36 -33.61 7.45
C VAL A 54 -4.60 -33.65 8.36
N ALA A 55 -5.28 -32.50 8.53
CA ALA A 55 -6.31 -32.33 9.55
C ALA A 55 -7.70 -32.87 9.16
N SER A 56 -7.97 -33.02 7.86
CA SER A 56 -9.29 -33.46 7.34
C SER A 56 -9.18 -34.58 6.30
N TYR A 57 -10.21 -35.43 6.23
CA TYR A 57 -10.27 -36.49 5.23
C TYR A 57 -10.37 -35.93 3.79
N GLU A 58 -11.06 -34.82 3.59
CA GLU A 58 -11.18 -34.18 2.28
C GLU A 58 -9.83 -33.71 1.76
N GLU A 59 -8.97 -33.15 2.62
CA GLU A 59 -7.62 -32.76 2.26
C GLU A 59 -6.73 -33.99 1.95
N PHE A 60 -6.84 -35.05 2.76
CA PHE A 60 -6.16 -36.32 2.49
C PHE A 60 -6.58 -36.90 1.12
N ARG A 61 -7.88 -36.92 0.84
CA ARG A 61 -8.44 -37.37 -0.43
C ARG A 61 -7.94 -36.52 -1.59
N GLY A 62 -7.90 -35.20 -1.43
CA GLY A 62 -7.37 -34.27 -2.42
C GLY A 62 -5.91 -34.58 -2.78
N ILE A 63 -5.06 -34.80 -1.78
CA ILE A 63 -3.64 -35.13 -1.98
C ILE A 63 -3.47 -36.45 -2.75
N VAL A 64 -4.25 -37.48 -2.41
CA VAL A 64 -4.16 -38.79 -3.07
C VAL A 64 -4.65 -38.72 -4.52
N LEU A 65 -5.76 -38.01 -4.78
CA LEU A 65 -6.27 -37.80 -6.14
C LEU A 65 -5.27 -37.00 -7.01
N ALA A 66 -4.57 -36.04 -6.40
CA ALA A 66 -3.55 -35.23 -7.04
C ALA A 66 -2.16 -35.91 -7.13
N SER A 67 -2.02 -37.19 -6.78
CA SER A 67 -0.74 -37.91 -6.76
C SER A 67 -0.02 -38.01 -8.12
N HIS A 68 -0.77 -37.83 -9.21
CA HIS A 68 -0.24 -37.80 -10.56
C HIS A 68 0.44 -36.46 -10.94
N LEU A 69 0.26 -35.41 -10.12
CA LEU A 69 0.88 -34.11 -10.35
C LEU A 69 2.37 -34.15 -10.00
N LYS A 70 3.20 -33.65 -10.92
CA LYS A 70 4.66 -33.52 -10.71
C LYS A 70 4.96 -32.20 -10.00
N PRO A 71 5.95 -32.16 -9.08
CA PRO A 71 6.49 -30.90 -8.58
C PRO A 71 6.95 -30.03 -9.76
N LEU A 72 6.66 -28.73 -9.70
CA LEU A 72 7.04 -27.79 -10.75
C LEU A 72 8.56 -27.79 -10.93
N GLU A 73 9.02 -28.13 -12.14
CA GLU A 73 10.44 -28.07 -12.47
C GLU A 73 10.88 -26.62 -12.67
N GLN A 74 12.19 -26.35 -12.61
CA GLN A 74 12.70 -25.00 -12.83
C GLN A 74 12.38 -24.44 -14.23
N LYS A 75 12.11 -25.33 -15.19
CA LYS A 75 11.69 -25.01 -16.56
C LYS A 75 10.19 -24.71 -16.66
N ASP A 76 9.38 -25.26 -15.75
CA ASP A 76 7.93 -25.01 -15.65
C ASP A 76 7.62 -23.78 -14.80
N LYS A 77 8.62 -23.25 -14.10
CA LYS A 77 8.54 -21.90 -13.55
C LYS A 77 8.38 -20.97 -14.73
N ILE A 78 7.14 -20.54 -14.99
CA ILE A 78 6.87 -19.27 -15.66
C ILE A 78 7.91 -18.33 -15.09
N GLU A 79 8.77 -17.77 -15.95
CA GLU A 79 9.84 -16.86 -15.54
C GLU A 79 9.28 -16.01 -14.43
N LYS A 80 10.00 -15.92 -13.30
CA LYS A 80 9.61 -15.06 -12.19
C LYS A 80 9.52 -13.65 -12.76
N LYS A 81 8.39 -13.29 -13.38
CA LYS A 81 7.95 -11.93 -13.52
C LYS A 81 7.91 -11.54 -12.07
N THR A 82 8.92 -10.78 -11.68
CA THR A 82 8.89 -9.98 -10.46
C THR A 82 7.73 -9.02 -10.70
N VAL A 83 6.50 -9.54 -10.66
CA VAL A 83 5.29 -8.78 -10.44
C VAL A 83 5.50 -8.40 -9.00
N PRO A 84 5.92 -7.15 -8.73
CA PRO A 84 6.02 -6.75 -7.36
C PRO A 84 4.58 -6.87 -6.86
N TRP A 85 4.41 -7.49 -5.69
CA TRP A 85 3.14 -7.51 -4.98
C TRP A 85 2.55 -6.09 -4.78
N ASN A 86 3.36 -5.07 -5.06
CA ASN A 86 3.01 -3.68 -5.17
C ASN A 86 3.18 -3.21 -6.63
N CYS A 87 2.09 -3.08 -7.39
CA CYS A 87 2.12 -2.53 -8.75
C CYS A 87 2.67 -1.09 -8.83
N HIS A 88 2.82 -0.42 -7.67
CA HIS A 88 3.38 0.92 -7.53
C HIS A 88 4.90 0.96 -7.22
N SER A 89 5.58 -0.18 -7.11
CA SER A 89 7.01 -0.27 -6.74
C SER A 89 7.97 -0.49 -7.93
N THR A 90 7.49 -0.83 -9.12
CA THR A 90 8.35 -0.97 -10.31
C THR A 90 8.71 0.39 -10.90
N GLN A 91 9.73 1.04 -10.34
CA GLN A 91 10.54 1.95 -11.12
C GLN A 91 11.59 1.15 -11.92
N ARG A 92 11.34 1.09 -13.22
CA ARG A 92 12.30 1.38 -14.30
C ARG A 92 13.65 0.66 -14.24
N LYS A 93 13.75 -0.47 -14.94
CA LYS A 93 15.03 -0.85 -15.57
C LYS A 93 15.08 -0.20 -16.94
N THR A 94 15.81 0.90 -17.06
CA THR A 94 16.37 1.36 -18.33
C THR A 94 17.89 1.34 -18.18
N SER A 95 18.51 0.51 -19.00
CA SER A 95 19.93 0.45 -19.27
C SER A 95 20.47 1.80 -19.76
N GLN A 96 21.79 1.98 -19.62
CA GLN A 96 22.64 3.11 -20.02
C GLN A 96 22.84 4.20 -18.95
N ASP A 97 23.86 3.94 -18.13
CA ASP A 97 25.13 4.68 -18.05
C ASP A 97 25.13 6.23 -18.11
N GLU A 98 26.03 6.75 -17.26
CA GLU A 98 26.57 8.11 -17.19
C GLU A 98 25.69 9.23 -16.59
N THR A 99 26.04 9.56 -15.34
CA THR A 99 26.23 10.95 -14.86
C THR A 99 25.00 11.87 -14.87
N THR A 100 24.01 11.59 -14.03
CA THR A 100 23.05 12.63 -13.56
C THR A 100 22.69 12.44 -12.09
N GLU A 101 23.70 12.23 -11.24
CA GLU A 101 23.61 12.75 -9.88
C GLU A 101 23.56 14.29 -10.00
N ILE A 102 22.65 14.94 -9.24
CA ILE A 102 22.50 16.40 -9.14
C ILE A 102 21.70 17.07 -10.28
N CYS A 103 20.42 16.71 -10.45
CA CYS A 103 19.44 17.64 -11.09
C CYS A 103 17.99 17.55 -10.56
N GLN A 104 17.64 16.56 -9.71
CA GLN A 104 16.26 16.39 -9.23
C GLN A 104 15.96 17.06 -7.88
N GLU A 105 16.89 17.80 -7.32
CA GLU A 105 16.80 18.29 -5.93
C GLU A 105 15.95 19.57 -5.80
N LYS A 106 15.74 20.33 -6.89
CA LYS A 106 15.07 21.65 -6.84
C LYS A 106 13.61 21.68 -7.30
N THR A 107 13.05 20.60 -7.84
CA THR A 107 11.69 20.61 -8.43
C THR A 107 10.63 19.84 -7.62
N ARG A 108 10.97 19.27 -6.45
CA ARG A 108 10.16 18.24 -5.77
C ARG A 108 9.14 18.73 -4.74
N LEU A 109 8.88 20.03 -4.63
CA LEU A 109 7.97 20.59 -3.62
C LEU A 109 6.51 20.73 -4.10
N GLN A 110 6.16 20.11 -5.22
CA GLN A 110 4.82 20.20 -5.81
C GLN A 110 4.21 18.80 -5.94
N PRO A 111 3.81 18.15 -4.84
CA PRO A 111 3.11 16.87 -4.94
C PRO A 111 1.79 17.07 -5.67
N GLU A 112 1.46 16.14 -6.57
CA GLU A 112 0.18 16.12 -7.30
C GLU A 112 -0.87 15.32 -6.53
N THR A 113 -0.43 14.37 -5.71
CA THR A 113 -1.30 13.50 -4.92
C THR A 113 -0.94 13.50 -3.42
N SER A 114 -1.92 13.19 -2.56
CA SER A 114 -1.70 13.10 -1.11
C SER A 114 -0.65 12.05 -0.72
N ALA A 115 -0.56 10.94 -1.47
CA ALA A 115 0.42 9.89 -1.23
C ALA A 115 1.85 10.35 -1.52
N GLU A 116 2.04 11.16 -2.57
CA GLU A 116 3.34 11.78 -2.86
C GLU A 116 3.75 12.76 -1.78
N PHE A 117 2.83 13.63 -1.34
CA PHE A 117 3.10 14.51 -0.20
C PHE A 117 3.52 13.71 1.02
N TYR A 118 2.78 12.65 1.38
CA TYR A 118 3.10 11.84 2.55
C TYR A 118 4.46 11.15 2.42
N ARG A 119 4.77 10.60 1.23
CA ARG A 119 6.07 9.99 0.94
C ARG A 119 7.19 11.01 1.12
N ASP A 120 7.03 12.21 0.58
CA ASP A 120 8.06 13.24 0.57
C ASP A 120 8.23 13.86 1.97
N TRP A 121 7.12 14.03 2.71
CA TRP A 121 7.10 14.40 4.13
C TRP A 121 7.92 13.45 5.00
N ARG A 122 7.81 12.13 4.76
CA ARG A 122 8.53 11.11 5.53
C ARG A 122 9.98 10.94 5.09
N ARG A 123 10.30 11.09 3.80
CA ARG A 123 11.63 10.77 3.26
C ARG A 123 12.57 11.96 3.22
N TYR A 124 12.10 13.09 2.71
CA TYR A 124 12.96 14.24 2.34
C TYR A 124 12.85 15.39 3.35
N LEU A 125 11.65 15.66 3.88
CA LEU A 125 11.44 16.73 4.84
C LEU A 125 11.79 16.27 6.26
N ARG A 126 13.08 16.33 6.61
CA ARG A 126 13.60 15.88 7.91
C ARG A 126 13.68 17.00 8.94
N SER A 127 13.93 18.23 8.49
CA SER A 127 14.07 19.40 9.36
C SER A 127 12.72 20.11 9.58
N GLY A 128 12.49 20.60 10.80
CA GLY A 128 11.32 21.42 11.15
C GLY A 128 11.12 22.67 10.26
N PRO A 129 12.14 23.53 10.07
CA PRO A 129 12.00 24.72 9.22
C PRO A 129 11.78 24.38 7.74
N GLU A 130 12.34 23.28 7.24
CA GLU A 130 12.10 22.82 5.86
C GLU A 130 10.65 22.38 5.67
N ARG A 131 10.09 21.65 6.65
CA ARG A 131 8.67 21.28 6.68
C ARG A 131 7.77 22.51 6.67
N TYR A 132 8.10 23.50 7.49
CA TYR A 132 7.36 24.75 7.55
C TYR A 132 7.39 25.50 6.21
N GLN A 133 8.57 25.66 5.62
CA GLN A 133 8.71 26.32 4.32
C GLN A 133 7.95 25.58 3.21
N ALA A 134 7.97 24.24 3.21
CA ALA A 134 7.22 23.44 2.25
C ALA A 134 5.70 23.66 2.40
N LEU A 135 5.18 23.75 3.63
CA LEU A 135 3.77 24.04 3.87
C LEU A 135 3.36 25.42 3.37
N LEU A 136 4.20 26.44 3.60
CA LEU A 136 3.97 27.78 3.07
C LEU A 136 3.99 27.81 1.53
N GLN A 137 4.92 27.08 0.91
CA GLN A 137 5.02 27.01 -0.55
C GLN A 137 3.81 26.31 -1.20
N LEU A 138 3.27 25.26 -0.57
CA LEU A 138 2.04 24.62 -1.05
C LEU A 138 0.82 25.53 -0.83
N GLY A 139 0.76 26.21 0.32
CA GLY A 139 -0.36 27.04 0.74
C GLY A 139 -1.64 26.24 1.02
N GLY A 140 -2.66 26.93 1.53
CA GLY A 140 -3.92 26.29 1.93
C GLY A 140 -4.67 25.63 0.77
N ALA A 141 -4.82 26.32 -0.35
CA ALA A 141 -5.63 25.85 -1.48
C ALA A 141 -5.17 24.49 -2.03
N LYS A 142 -3.85 24.32 -2.25
CA LYS A 142 -3.29 23.06 -2.73
C LYS A 142 -3.38 21.96 -1.68
N LEU A 143 -3.15 22.30 -0.41
CA LEU A 143 -3.25 21.34 0.69
C LEU A 143 -4.67 20.81 0.86
N GLY A 144 -5.68 21.68 0.71
CA GLY A 144 -7.09 21.28 0.72
C GLY A 144 -7.48 20.39 -0.47
N GLN A 145 -6.90 20.62 -1.65
CA GLN A 145 -7.10 19.74 -2.81
C GLN A 145 -6.45 18.36 -2.61
N LEU A 146 -5.23 18.32 -2.08
CA LEU A 146 -4.51 17.07 -1.81
C LEU A 146 -5.24 16.22 -0.77
N PHE A 147 -5.71 16.83 0.32
CA PHE A 147 -6.31 16.13 1.45
C PHE A 147 -7.84 16.20 1.50
N LYS A 148 -8.50 16.43 0.35
CA LYS A 148 -9.96 16.53 0.27
C LYS A 148 -10.67 15.37 0.98
N THR A 149 -10.16 14.15 0.81
CA THR A 149 -10.72 12.94 1.40
C THR A 149 -10.27 12.73 2.85
N ASP A 150 -8.97 12.85 3.11
CA ASP A 150 -8.36 12.65 4.42
C ASP A 150 -6.92 13.18 4.41
N VAL A 151 -6.46 13.74 5.53
CA VAL A 151 -5.05 14.10 5.78
C VAL A 151 -4.22 12.85 6.11
N GLY A 152 -4.88 11.82 6.65
CA GLY A 152 -4.24 10.57 7.07
C GLY A 152 -3.76 10.63 8.52
N PHE A 153 -3.74 9.46 9.15
CA PHE A 153 -3.49 9.31 10.58
C PHE A 153 -2.13 9.86 11.00
N GLY A 154 -2.13 10.71 12.04
CA GLY A 154 -0.93 11.29 12.66
C GLY A 154 -0.31 12.46 11.89
N LEU A 155 -0.58 12.60 10.58
CA LEU A 155 0.00 13.68 9.79
C LEU A 155 -0.53 15.04 10.26
N LEU A 156 -1.83 15.17 10.55
CA LEU A 156 -2.43 16.43 11.00
C LEU A 156 -1.72 16.99 12.25
N GLY A 157 -1.46 16.15 13.26
CA GLY A 157 -0.76 16.55 14.48
C GLY A 157 0.66 17.05 14.19
N GLU A 158 1.39 16.33 13.34
CA GLU A 158 2.73 16.75 12.90
C GLU A 158 2.72 18.10 12.16
N LEU A 159 1.74 18.31 11.28
CA LEU A 159 1.57 19.60 10.59
C LEU A 159 1.36 20.74 11.59
N LEU A 160 0.49 20.53 12.57
CA LEU A 160 0.18 21.53 13.59
C LEU A 160 1.38 21.85 14.49
N ILE A 161 2.17 20.85 14.87
CA ILE A 161 3.41 21.06 15.63
C ILE A 161 4.39 21.90 14.82
N VAL A 162 4.63 21.55 13.55
CA VAL A 162 5.56 22.30 12.68
C VAL A 162 5.12 23.75 12.52
N LEU A 163 3.81 24.00 12.36
CA LEU A 163 3.26 25.35 12.32
C LEU A 163 3.45 26.06 13.67
N ALA A 164 3.19 25.40 14.79
CA ALA A 164 3.36 25.97 16.12
C ALA A 164 4.81 26.40 16.42
N ASP A 165 5.78 25.61 15.98
CA ASP A 165 7.20 25.84 16.28
C ASP A 165 7.83 26.94 15.42
N HIS A 166 7.36 27.12 14.18
CA HIS A 166 8.02 27.98 13.19
C HIS A 166 7.18 29.17 12.68
N VAL A 167 5.96 29.37 13.19
CA VAL A 167 5.10 30.49 12.78
C VAL A 167 5.79 31.85 12.94
N ARG A 168 5.69 32.68 11.90
CA ARG A 168 6.17 34.08 11.88
C ARG A 168 5.00 35.03 11.67
N PRO A 169 5.07 36.28 12.16
CA PRO A 169 4.01 37.28 11.95
C PRO A 169 3.68 37.53 10.48
N ALA A 170 4.69 37.55 9.62
CA ALA A 170 4.53 37.77 8.18
C ALA A 170 3.72 36.67 7.46
N ASP A 171 3.68 35.46 8.03
CA ASP A 171 3.03 34.30 7.41
C ASP A 171 1.61 34.07 7.97
N ARG A 172 1.12 34.94 8.87
CA ARG A 172 -0.12 34.75 9.63
C ARG A 172 -1.31 34.40 8.74
N LEU A 173 -1.54 35.16 7.67
CA LEU A 173 -2.61 34.90 6.70
C LEU A 173 -2.49 33.54 6.01
N VAL A 174 -1.28 33.19 5.58
CA VAL A 174 -1.03 31.93 4.88
C VAL A 174 -1.29 30.75 5.81
N VAL A 175 -0.83 30.84 7.06
CA VAL A 175 -1.06 29.83 8.09
C VAL A 175 -2.54 29.69 8.41
N LEU A 176 -3.30 30.78 8.54
CA LEU A 176 -4.75 30.74 8.72
C LEU A 176 -5.45 30.08 7.51
N GLY A 177 -5.02 30.38 6.28
CA GLY A 177 -5.52 29.73 5.08
C GLY A 177 -5.23 28.22 5.03
N ILE A 178 -4.07 27.80 5.51
CA ILE A 178 -3.71 26.37 5.66
C ILE A 178 -4.62 25.69 6.69
N LEU A 179 -4.77 26.28 7.88
CA LEU A 179 -5.64 25.76 8.94
C LEU A 179 -7.10 25.62 8.47
N ARG A 180 -7.62 26.62 7.74
CA ARG A 180 -8.95 26.54 7.13
C ARG A 180 -9.09 25.40 6.14
N SER A 181 -8.06 25.19 5.32
CA SER A 181 -8.06 24.13 4.31
C SER A 181 -7.97 22.74 4.96
N LEU A 182 -7.25 22.61 6.07
CA LEU A 182 -7.18 21.38 6.87
C LEU A 182 -8.49 21.08 7.62
N ALA A 183 -9.13 22.11 8.19
CA ALA A 183 -10.43 21.99 8.84
C ALA A 183 -11.54 21.53 7.87
N GLY A 184 -11.44 21.91 6.58
CA GLY A 184 -12.37 21.50 5.54
C GLY A 184 -12.20 20.07 5.01
N THR A 185 -11.28 19.27 5.55
CA THR A 185 -11.04 17.89 5.09
C THR A 185 -12.09 16.90 5.61
N GLY A 186 -12.43 15.89 4.81
CA GLY A 186 -13.58 15.02 5.08
C GLY A 186 -13.56 14.25 6.40
N ARG A 187 -12.37 13.99 6.98
CA ARG A 187 -12.20 13.25 8.25
C ARG A 187 -11.53 14.10 9.34
N PHE A 188 -11.67 15.42 9.26
CA PHE A 188 -11.00 16.33 10.18
C PHE A 188 -11.33 16.05 11.66
N ALA A 189 -12.61 15.91 12.01
CA ALA A 189 -13.05 15.65 13.38
C ALA A 189 -12.46 14.36 13.98
N LEU A 190 -12.36 13.29 13.17
CA LEU A 190 -11.74 12.04 13.59
C LEU A 190 -10.24 12.21 13.80
N ASN A 191 -9.54 12.87 12.88
CA ASN A 191 -8.11 13.17 13.05
C ASN A 191 -7.85 14.01 14.30
N LEU A 192 -8.73 14.98 14.61
CA LEU A 192 -8.65 15.80 15.82
C LEU A 192 -8.85 14.97 17.10
N SER A 193 -9.82 14.06 17.12
CA SER A 193 -10.07 13.15 18.26
C SER A 193 -8.91 12.19 18.54
N LEU A 194 -8.12 11.87 17.51
CA LEU A 194 -7.00 10.93 17.58
C LEU A 194 -5.66 11.62 17.92
N MET A 195 -5.62 12.95 18.01
CA MET A 195 -4.42 13.67 18.41
C MET A 195 -4.04 13.35 19.87
N SER A 196 -2.74 13.22 20.10
CA SER A 196 -2.16 13.11 21.44
C SER A 196 -2.30 14.40 22.25
N HIS A 197 -2.14 14.30 23.57
CA HIS A 197 -2.16 15.46 24.46
C HIS A 197 -1.08 16.49 24.09
N ALA A 198 0.11 16.04 23.68
CA ALA A 198 1.19 16.92 23.26
C ALA A 198 0.82 17.73 22.01
N GLU A 199 0.24 17.08 21.00
CA GLU A 199 -0.20 17.74 19.76
C GLU A 199 -1.33 18.75 20.01
N ARG A 200 -2.27 18.43 20.91
CA ARG A 200 -3.34 19.35 21.33
C ARG A 200 -2.80 20.59 22.01
N GLU A 201 -1.79 20.43 22.87
CA GLU A 201 -1.16 21.56 23.54
C GLU A 201 -0.39 22.44 22.55
N SER A 202 0.36 21.84 21.62
CA SER A 202 1.00 22.58 20.52
C SER A 202 0.00 23.34 19.65
N CYS A 203 -1.16 22.73 19.36
CA CYS A 203 -2.25 23.38 18.65
C CYS A 203 -2.81 24.58 19.43
N ARG A 204 -3.08 24.44 20.73
CA ARG A 204 -3.50 25.56 21.60
C ARG A 204 -2.46 26.68 21.61
N GLY A 205 -1.19 26.34 21.75
CA GLY A 205 -0.07 27.29 21.69
C GLY A 205 0.01 28.02 20.35
N LEU A 206 -0.27 27.34 19.23
CA LEU A 206 -0.33 27.97 17.91
C LEU A 206 -1.44 29.03 17.84
N PHE A 207 -2.65 28.73 18.28
CA PHE A 207 -3.75 29.69 18.29
C PHE A 207 -3.47 30.88 19.22
N GLN A 208 -2.85 30.67 20.38
CA GLN A 208 -2.42 31.76 21.27
C GLN A 208 -1.38 32.67 20.59
N LYS A 209 -0.39 32.10 19.90
CA LYS A 209 0.59 32.88 19.11
C LYS A 209 -0.11 33.67 18.01
N LEU A 210 -1.05 33.06 17.27
CA LEU A 210 -1.82 33.71 16.20
C LEU A 210 -2.70 34.85 16.70
N GLN A 211 -3.24 34.76 17.92
CA GLN A 211 -3.99 35.83 18.56
C GLN A 211 -3.07 36.97 19.01
N ALA A 212 -1.93 36.64 19.64
CA ALA A 212 -0.96 37.64 20.08
C ALA A 212 -0.38 38.48 18.93
N MET A 213 -0.29 37.91 17.72
CA MET A 213 0.16 38.61 16.53
C MET A 213 -0.88 39.57 15.95
N GLY A 214 -2.18 39.35 16.21
CA GLY A 214 -3.25 40.25 15.78
C GLY A 214 -3.61 41.34 16.77
N ALA A 215 -3.26 41.16 18.04
CA ALA A 215 -3.51 42.17 19.04
C ALA A 215 -2.62 43.39 18.77
N PRO A 216 -3.19 44.61 18.62
CA PRO A 216 -2.39 45.81 18.59
C PRO A 216 -1.61 45.89 19.91
N ARG A 217 -0.28 45.95 19.84
CA ARG A 217 0.55 46.13 21.03
C ARG A 217 0.03 47.38 21.75
N PRO A 218 -0.26 47.33 23.07
CA PRO A 218 -0.50 48.55 23.81
C PRO A 218 0.82 49.32 23.82
N THR A 219 0.91 50.31 22.94
CA THR A 219 1.96 51.32 22.93
C THR A 219 1.88 52.03 24.28
N LYS A 220 2.78 51.67 25.19
CA LYS A 220 3.15 52.56 26.29
C LYS A 220 3.70 53.81 25.65
N GLU A 221 2.94 54.89 25.80
CA GLU A 221 3.29 56.26 25.44
C GLU A 221 4.70 56.60 25.92
N GLY A 222 5.52 57.15 25.01
CA GLY A 222 6.89 57.52 25.28
C GLY A 222 7.61 58.06 24.05
N LEU A 223 7.11 59.19 23.53
CA LEU A 223 7.82 60.27 22.80
C LEU A 223 9.02 59.93 21.90
N GLY A 224 8.88 60.17 20.60
CA GLY A 224 10.00 60.40 19.68
C GLY A 224 9.64 60.15 18.22
N GLN A 225 9.59 61.22 17.43
CA GLN A 225 9.33 61.23 15.99
C GLN A 225 10.29 60.33 15.21
N GLU A 226 9.78 59.60 14.21
CA GLU A 226 10.14 59.78 12.79
C GLU A 226 9.23 58.90 11.92
N GLU A 227 8.67 59.55 10.91
CA GLU A 227 7.77 58.99 9.89
C GLU A 227 8.54 58.00 9.01
N GLN A 228 7.97 56.81 8.78
CA GLN A 228 8.19 56.09 7.53
C GLN A 228 6.95 55.29 7.16
N ASP A 229 6.32 55.79 6.10
CA ASP A 229 5.23 55.21 5.34
C ASP A 229 5.42 53.72 5.06
N LEU A 230 4.39 52.94 5.37
CA LEU A 230 3.89 51.84 4.54
C LEU A 230 2.48 51.52 5.04
N GLU A 231 1.49 52.02 4.31
CA GLU A 231 0.08 51.70 4.47
C GLU A 231 -0.12 50.17 4.42
N GLU A 232 -0.25 49.52 5.58
CA GLU A 232 -0.93 48.23 5.65
C GLU A 232 -2.44 48.47 5.66
N LEU A 233 -3.09 47.99 4.60
CA LEU A 233 -4.51 48.12 4.34
C LEU A 233 -5.34 47.63 5.55
N PRO A 234 -6.21 48.45 6.17
CA PRO A 234 -6.98 48.06 7.36
C PRO A 234 -7.96 46.89 7.12
N GLY A 235 -8.21 46.54 5.86
CA GLY A 235 -9.03 45.37 5.49
C GLY A 235 -8.35 44.02 5.75
N GLY A 236 -7.02 43.94 5.62
CA GLY A 236 -6.28 42.67 5.77
C GLY A 236 -6.35 42.13 7.19
N LEU A 237 -6.02 42.96 8.18
CA LEU A 237 -6.02 42.60 9.61
C LEU A 237 -7.39 42.11 10.09
N GLN A 238 -8.46 42.75 9.60
CA GLN A 238 -9.83 42.42 9.97
C GLN A 238 -10.31 41.09 9.35
N GLU A 239 -9.81 40.74 8.16
CA GLU A 239 -10.03 39.43 7.55
C GLU A 239 -9.28 38.32 8.32
N GLU A 240 -8.04 38.57 8.77
CA GLU A 240 -7.30 37.57 9.57
C GLU A 240 -8.00 37.29 10.91
N GLU A 241 -8.51 38.32 11.58
CA GLU A 241 -9.25 38.17 12.84
C GLU A 241 -10.54 37.37 12.67
N ARG A 242 -11.30 37.62 11.59
CA ARG A 242 -12.50 36.85 11.25
C ARG A 242 -12.18 35.38 11.00
N LEU A 243 -11.14 35.10 10.23
CA LEU A 243 -10.68 33.73 9.96
C LEU A 243 -10.23 33.04 11.24
N LEU A 244 -9.50 33.75 12.11
CA LEU A 244 -9.05 33.20 13.38
C LEU A 244 -10.24 32.81 14.27
N GLN A 245 -11.28 33.65 14.35
CA GLN A 245 -12.51 33.35 15.10
C GLN A 245 -13.27 32.15 14.52
N GLU A 246 -13.37 32.05 13.19
CA GLU A 246 -13.99 30.89 12.52
C GLU A 246 -13.25 29.59 12.88
N LEU A 247 -11.92 29.63 12.95
CA LEU A 247 -11.08 28.44 13.18
C LEU A 247 -10.99 28.01 14.64
N LEU A 248 -11.27 28.90 15.60
CA LEU A 248 -11.34 28.53 17.01
C LEU A 248 -12.41 27.47 17.30
N GLY A 249 -13.52 27.47 16.54
CA GLY A 249 -14.59 26.46 16.68
C GLY A 249 -14.14 25.04 16.35
N PRO A 250 -13.73 24.74 15.11
CA PRO A 250 -13.37 23.38 14.68
C PRO A 250 -12.14 22.83 15.39
N TYR A 251 -11.22 23.68 15.85
CA TYR A 251 -10.00 23.25 16.54
C TYR A 251 -10.13 23.22 18.08
N GLN A 252 -11.29 23.54 18.65
CA GLN A 252 -11.54 23.31 20.07
C GLN A 252 -11.54 21.81 20.34
N VAL A 253 -10.54 21.37 21.11
CA VAL A 253 -10.45 19.99 21.60
C VAL A 253 -10.67 20.05 23.10
N ASP A 254 -11.87 19.61 23.52
CA ASP A 254 -12.18 19.33 24.92
C ASP A 254 -11.29 18.20 25.49
#